data_AF-A0A1E3W2M8-F1
#
_entry.id   AF-A0A1E3W2M8-F1
#
_cell.length_a   1.000
_cell.length_b   1.000
_cell.length_c   1.000
_cell.angle_alpha   90.00
_cell.angle_beta   90.00
_cell.angle_gamma   90.00
#
_symmetry.space_group_name_H-M   'P 1'
#
loop_
_entity.id
_entity.type
_entity.pdbx_description
1 polymer ?
#
loop_
_entity_poly.entity_id
_entity_poly.type
_entity_poly.pdbx_seq_one_letter_code
_entity_poly.pdbx_strand_id
1 'polypeptide(L)'
;MTPEGQSPGDTPLEIGSLLFEGLDQIDLTGPFEVFARIPNATCRLYGLTTAPVEDAAGLQLTPDGSLLDAPRLDVLHIPGGPGQEALMRDEALLSWIRRQAAEAKILFSVCTGALLCGAAGLLRGKKATTYWTVQHLLPLFGATPIDARVVVDGNLVCAGGVTSGIDGALQVAAMLRGQEVAEAIQLAMQYAPEPPFDAGAPDRAPAAAVETVRTATAALTARREETARMVAKRLGIATACLE
;
A
#
# COMPACT_ATOMS: atom_id res chain seq x y z
N MET A 1 2.67 -19.62 -22.07
CA MET A 1 3.81 -20.56 -22.03
C MET A 1 5.05 -19.73 -21.90
N THR A 2 5.67 -19.70 -20.72
CA THR A 2 7.06 -19.28 -20.59
C THR A 2 7.92 -20.20 -21.48
N PRO A 3 8.96 -19.68 -22.18
CA PRO A 3 9.86 -20.52 -22.95
C PRO A 3 10.45 -21.60 -22.03
N GLU A 4 10.51 -22.84 -22.51
CA GLU A 4 11.08 -23.96 -21.77
C GLU A 4 12.49 -23.61 -21.26
N GLY A 5 12.70 -23.65 -19.94
CA GLY A 5 14.01 -23.46 -19.30
C GLY A 5 14.27 -22.13 -18.59
N GLN A 6 13.37 -21.14 -18.65
CA GLN A 6 13.49 -19.94 -17.82
C GLN A 6 12.92 -20.17 -16.42
N SER A 7 13.76 -20.05 -15.39
CA SER A 7 13.28 -20.00 -14.02
C SER A 7 12.50 -18.68 -13.83
N PRO A 8 11.47 -18.64 -12.96
CA PRO A 8 10.80 -17.39 -12.61
C PRO A 8 11.76 -16.26 -12.21
N GLY A 9 12.97 -16.59 -11.73
CA GLY A 9 14.05 -15.65 -11.37
C GLY A 9 14.72 -14.94 -12.55
N ASP A 10 14.58 -15.43 -13.78
CA ASP A 10 15.36 -14.94 -14.93
C ASP A 10 14.70 -13.76 -15.66
N THR A 11 13.43 -13.45 -15.39
CA THR A 11 12.72 -12.32 -16.01
C THR A 11 12.90 -11.05 -15.17
N PRO A 12 13.47 -9.96 -15.70
CA PRO A 12 13.58 -8.70 -14.97
C PRO A 12 12.23 -8.19 -14.45
N LEU A 13 12.22 -7.61 -13.25
CA LEU A 13 11.05 -6.93 -12.68
C LEU A 13 11.35 -5.46 -12.41
N GLU A 14 10.45 -4.58 -12.83
CA GLU A 14 10.45 -3.16 -12.45
C GLU A 14 9.45 -2.94 -11.30
N ILE A 15 9.96 -2.56 -10.13
CA ILE A 15 9.18 -2.29 -8.93
C ILE A 15 9.25 -0.78 -8.65
N GLY A 16 8.10 -0.12 -8.67
CA GLY A 16 7.99 1.32 -8.41
C GLY A 16 7.17 1.60 -7.16
N SER A 17 7.75 2.37 -6.24
CA SER A 17 7.05 2.85 -5.04
C SER A 17 6.71 4.32 -5.19
N LEU A 18 5.45 4.69 -4.94
CA LEU A 18 5.04 6.08 -4.88
C LEU A 18 5.64 6.75 -3.65
N LEU A 19 6.33 7.88 -3.83
CA LEU A 19 6.88 8.71 -2.76
C LEU A 19 6.14 10.06 -2.74
N PHE A 20 5.60 10.46 -1.58
CA PHE A 20 4.82 11.70 -1.46
C PHE A 20 4.92 12.32 -0.07
N GLU A 21 4.73 13.63 0.00
CA GLU A 21 4.83 14.41 1.24
C GLU A 21 3.91 13.88 2.34
N GLY A 22 4.46 13.65 3.53
CA GLY A 22 3.70 13.14 4.67
C GLY A 22 3.26 11.68 4.50
N LEU A 23 3.99 10.86 3.75
CA LEU A 23 3.86 9.41 3.85
C LEU A 23 4.31 8.91 5.24
N ASP A 24 3.84 7.73 5.67
CA ASP A 24 4.50 7.00 6.75
C ASP A 24 5.70 6.25 6.13
N GLN A 25 6.95 6.65 6.41
CA GLN A 25 8.11 6.13 5.66
C GLN A 25 8.21 4.59 5.67
N ILE A 26 7.79 3.93 6.76
CA ILE A 26 7.88 2.47 6.89
C ILE A 26 6.87 1.73 6.03
N ASP A 27 5.76 2.39 5.64
CA ASP A 27 4.87 1.86 4.61
C ASP A 27 5.60 1.71 3.28
N LEU A 28 6.62 2.54 3.04
CA LEU A 28 7.49 2.49 1.87
C LEU A 28 8.70 1.59 2.10
N THR A 29 9.48 1.86 3.16
CA THR A 29 10.81 1.25 3.38
C THR A 29 10.73 -0.19 3.85
N GLY A 30 9.68 -0.59 4.58
CA GLY A 30 9.45 -1.98 4.98
C GLY A 30 9.30 -2.90 3.77
N PRO A 31 8.36 -2.62 2.85
CA PRO A 31 8.28 -3.34 1.58
C PRO A 31 9.53 -3.21 0.71
N PHE A 32 10.15 -2.02 0.65
CA PHE A 32 11.36 -1.81 -0.14
C PHE A 32 12.49 -2.76 0.28
N GLU A 33 12.66 -2.99 1.58
CA GLU A 33 13.66 -3.91 2.14
C GLU A 33 13.46 -5.35 1.61
N VAL A 34 12.21 -5.79 1.45
CA VAL A 34 11.88 -7.10 0.85
C VAL A 34 12.07 -7.07 -0.67
N PHE A 35 11.53 -6.06 -1.35
CA PHE A 35 11.55 -5.96 -2.80
C PHE A 35 12.96 -5.86 -3.38
N ALA A 36 13.86 -5.13 -2.71
CA ALA A 36 15.27 -4.99 -3.12
C ALA A 36 16.05 -6.32 -3.08
N ARG A 37 15.50 -7.36 -2.42
CA ARG A 37 16.07 -8.71 -2.34
C ARG A 37 15.43 -9.71 -3.30
N ILE A 38 14.39 -9.30 -4.05
CA ILE A 38 13.79 -10.14 -5.07
C ILE A 38 14.80 -10.33 -6.22
N PRO A 39 15.14 -11.57 -6.61
CA PRO A 39 16.07 -11.82 -7.70
C PRO A 39 15.62 -11.17 -9.01
N ASN A 40 16.58 -10.48 -9.65
CA ASN A 40 16.39 -9.78 -10.92
C ASN A 40 15.28 -8.71 -10.87
N ALA A 41 15.18 -7.99 -9.76
CA ALA A 41 14.27 -6.86 -9.61
C ALA A 41 15.05 -5.54 -9.49
N THR A 42 14.51 -4.48 -10.08
CA THR A 42 14.95 -3.10 -9.88
C THR A 42 13.87 -2.36 -9.11
N CYS A 43 14.23 -1.78 -7.96
CA CYS A 43 13.32 -0.99 -7.12
C CYS A 43 13.64 0.49 -7.25
N ARG A 44 12.63 1.32 -7.52
CA ARG A 44 12.77 2.78 -7.62
C ARG A 44 11.64 3.52 -6.91
N LEU A 45 11.94 4.72 -6.46
CA LEU A 45 11.01 5.65 -5.82
C LEU A 45 10.58 6.72 -6.83
N TYR A 46 9.27 6.89 -6.99
CA TYR A 46 8.70 7.88 -7.92
C TYR A 46 7.92 8.94 -7.16
N GLY A 47 8.41 10.17 -7.22
CA GLY A 47 7.82 11.33 -6.57
C GLY A 47 6.89 12.11 -7.50
N LEU A 48 6.02 12.96 -6.93
CA LEU A 48 5.26 13.95 -7.73
C LEU A 48 6.21 14.92 -8.46
N THR A 49 7.38 15.17 -7.88
CA THR A 49 8.52 15.86 -8.48
C THR A 49 9.79 15.07 -8.18
N THR A 50 10.95 15.57 -8.59
CA THR A 50 12.28 15.01 -8.24
C THR A 50 12.88 15.63 -6.97
N ALA A 51 12.17 16.56 -6.31
CA ALA A 51 12.64 17.16 -5.08
C ALA A 51 12.56 16.16 -3.91
N PRO A 52 13.43 16.30 -2.88
CA PRO A 52 13.28 15.55 -1.64
C PRO A 52 11.89 15.74 -1.03
N VAL A 53 11.41 14.68 -0.39
CA VAL A 53 10.10 14.57 0.24
C VAL A 53 10.29 14.29 1.72
N GLU A 54 9.50 14.95 2.57
CA GLU A 54 9.49 14.69 4.00
C GLU A 54 8.39 13.68 4.36
N ASP A 55 8.73 12.68 5.18
CA ASP A 55 7.75 11.77 5.75
C ASP A 55 6.94 12.45 6.88
N ALA A 56 5.96 11.75 7.44
CA ALA A 56 5.10 12.29 8.50
C ALA A 56 5.84 12.71 9.79
N ALA A 57 7.11 12.30 9.96
CA ALA A 57 7.93 12.50 11.14
C ALA A 57 9.20 13.33 10.89
N GLY A 58 9.44 13.82 9.67
CA GLY A 58 10.60 14.65 9.33
C GLY A 58 11.75 13.93 8.60
N LEU A 59 11.64 12.62 8.32
CA LEU A 59 12.65 11.90 7.55
C LEU A 59 12.57 12.32 6.09
N GLN A 60 13.70 12.71 5.50
CA GLN A 60 13.78 13.07 4.10
C GLN A 60 14.17 11.88 3.22
N LEU A 61 13.41 11.70 2.14
CA LEU A 61 13.62 10.68 1.10
C LEU A 61 13.70 11.39 -0.26
N THR A 62 14.60 10.94 -1.13
CA THR A 62 14.75 11.52 -2.47
C THR A 62 14.18 10.56 -3.52
N PRO A 63 13.28 11.02 -4.40
CA PRO A 63 12.83 10.22 -5.54
C PRO A 63 13.96 9.89 -6.52
N ASP A 64 13.94 8.69 -7.10
CA ASP A 64 14.82 8.34 -8.23
C ASP A 64 14.36 9.02 -9.54
N GLY A 65 13.08 9.39 -9.61
CA GLY A 65 12.48 10.10 -10.73
C GLY A 65 11.09 10.64 -10.37
N SER A 66 10.52 11.43 -11.28
CA SER A 66 9.12 11.85 -11.15
C SER A 66 8.17 10.76 -11.65
N LEU A 67 6.86 10.90 -11.37
CA LEU A 67 5.82 10.02 -11.92
C LEU A 67 5.88 9.92 -13.45
N LEU A 68 6.32 10.98 -14.14
CA LEU A 68 6.41 11.01 -15.61
C LEU A 68 7.59 10.19 -16.15
N ASP A 69 8.61 9.97 -15.33
CA ASP A 69 9.81 9.21 -15.68
C ASP A 69 9.65 7.71 -15.42
N ALA A 70 8.56 7.31 -14.74
CA ALA A 70 8.31 5.92 -14.39
C ALA A 70 8.08 5.08 -15.66
N PRO A 71 8.83 3.98 -15.86
CA PRO A 71 8.53 3.01 -16.91
C PRO A 71 7.23 2.27 -16.57
N ARG A 72 6.88 1.29 -17.40
CA ARG A 72 5.86 0.31 -17.02
C ARG A 72 6.37 -0.50 -15.83
N LEU A 73 5.58 -0.56 -14.78
CA LEU A 73 5.94 -1.25 -13.54
C LEU A 73 5.31 -2.64 -13.51
N ASP A 74 6.08 -3.66 -13.13
CA ASP A 74 5.57 -4.98 -12.80
C ASP A 74 4.88 -4.97 -11.43
N VAL A 75 5.40 -4.19 -10.49
CA VAL A 75 4.81 -3.98 -9.17
C VAL A 75 4.64 -2.49 -8.93
N LEU A 76 3.39 -2.06 -8.74
CA LEU A 76 3.09 -0.71 -8.27
C LEU A 76 2.83 -0.77 -6.77
N HIS A 77 3.69 -0.09 -6.00
CA HIS A 77 3.57 0.00 -4.56
C HIS A 77 3.05 1.39 -4.12
N ILE A 78 1.94 1.41 -3.39
CA ILE A 78 1.26 2.61 -2.88
C ILE A 78 1.30 2.61 -1.34
N PRO A 79 2.20 3.38 -0.70
CA PRO A 79 2.25 3.51 0.75
C PRO A 79 1.12 4.41 1.28
N GLY A 80 0.93 4.39 2.61
CA GLY A 80 0.00 5.25 3.33
C GLY A 80 0.68 6.45 3.99
N GLY A 81 0.00 7.01 4.98
CA GLY A 81 0.42 8.22 5.70
C GLY A 81 -0.65 9.31 5.75
N PRO A 82 -0.44 10.38 6.52
CA PRO A 82 -1.34 11.53 6.57
C PRO A 82 -1.49 12.27 5.24
N GLY A 83 -0.41 12.44 4.47
CA GLY A 83 -0.43 13.17 3.18
C GLY A 83 -1.32 12.54 2.12
N GLN A 84 -1.61 11.25 2.28
CA GLN A 84 -2.54 10.48 1.47
C GLN A 84 -3.91 11.14 1.32
N GLU A 85 -4.41 11.83 2.36
CA GLU A 85 -5.76 12.39 2.36
C GLU A 85 -5.96 13.42 1.24
N ALA A 86 -5.03 14.37 1.10
CA ALA A 86 -5.07 15.39 0.05
C ALA A 86 -4.95 14.77 -1.35
N LEU A 87 -4.13 13.72 -1.48
CA LEU A 87 -3.86 13.03 -2.74
C LEU A 87 -5.07 12.25 -3.29
N MET A 88 -6.09 11.95 -2.47
CA MET A 88 -7.35 11.38 -2.98
C MET A 88 -8.12 12.33 -3.91
N ARG A 89 -7.75 13.61 -3.96
CA ARG A 89 -8.35 14.63 -4.83
C ARG A 89 -7.45 14.96 -6.03
N ASP A 90 -6.21 14.48 -6.06
CA ASP A 90 -5.25 14.75 -7.13
C ASP A 90 -5.51 13.86 -8.34
N GLU A 91 -6.24 14.38 -9.31
CA GLU A 91 -6.61 13.61 -10.50
C GLU A 91 -5.41 13.23 -11.37
N ALA A 92 -4.32 14.01 -11.37
CA ALA A 92 -3.13 13.68 -12.13
C ALA A 92 -2.44 12.44 -11.56
N LEU A 93 -2.28 12.40 -10.24
CA LEU A 93 -1.77 11.23 -9.52
C LEU A 93 -2.70 10.02 -9.69
N LEU A 94 -4.01 10.17 -9.44
CA LEU A 94 -4.95 9.07 -9.54
C LEU A 94 -5.01 8.48 -10.96
N SER A 95 -4.88 9.34 -11.98
CA SER A 95 -4.76 8.91 -13.37
C SER A 95 -3.48 8.15 -13.64
N TRP A 96 -2.35 8.57 -13.06
CA TRP A 96 -1.10 7.83 -13.13
C TRP A 96 -1.20 6.45 -12.45
N ILE A 97 -1.78 6.38 -11.24
CA ILE A 97 -2.02 5.11 -10.53
C ILE A 97 -2.86 4.16 -11.38
N ARG A 98 -3.96 4.64 -11.99
CA ARG A 98 -4.80 3.81 -12.88
C ARG A 98 -4.01 3.27 -14.07
N ARG A 99 -3.18 4.09 -14.73
CA ARG A 99 -2.39 3.67 -15.89
C ARG A 99 -1.38 2.59 -15.52
N GLN A 100 -0.63 2.80 -14.43
CA GLN A 100 0.36 1.81 -13.97
C GLN A 100 -0.33 0.51 -13.52
N ALA A 101 -1.41 0.61 -12.74
CA ALA A 101 -2.14 -0.56 -12.25
C ALA A 101 -2.80 -1.40 -13.36
N ALA A 102 -3.13 -0.80 -14.51
CA ALA A 102 -3.73 -1.53 -15.64
C ALA A 102 -2.75 -2.52 -16.30
N GLU A 103 -1.44 -2.30 -16.17
CA GLU A 103 -0.40 -3.14 -16.76
C GLU A 103 0.43 -3.89 -15.71
N ALA A 104 0.37 -3.48 -14.43
CA ALA A 104 1.12 -4.10 -13.35
C ALA A 104 0.68 -5.55 -13.08
N LYS A 105 1.67 -6.42 -12.86
CA LYS A 105 1.45 -7.79 -12.38
C LYS A 105 0.88 -7.80 -10.97
N ILE A 106 1.28 -6.83 -10.14
CA ILE A 106 0.79 -6.66 -8.76
C ILE A 106 0.55 -5.17 -8.47
N LEU A 107 -0.64 -4.86 -7.95
CA LEU A 107 -0.91 -3.61 -7.23
C LEU A 107 -0.81 -3.90 -5.73
N PHE A 108 0.21 -3.32 -5.09
CA PHE A 108 0.45 -3.50 -3.67
C PHE A 108 0.20 -2.19 -2.91
N SER A 109 -0.63 -2.22 -1.88
CA SER A 109 -0.88 -1.06 -1.02
C SER A 109 -0.61 -1.37 0.44
N VAL A 110 -0.08 -0.42 1.19
CA VAL A 110 0.11 -0.53 2.64
C VAL A 110 -0.70 0.57 3.34
N CYS A 111 -1.28 0.24 4.49
CA CYS A 111 -1.95 1.19 5.37
C CYS A 111 -3.04 1.96 4.61
N THR A 112 -3.03 3.28 4.69
CA THR A 112 -3.99 4.15 3.98
C THR A 112 -3.72 4.30 2.49
N GLY A 113 -2.66 3.70 1.94
CA GLY A 113 -2.42 3.61 0.50
C GLY A 113 -3.57 2.94 -0.24
N ALA A 114 -4.26 1.99 0.41
CA ALA A 114 -5.48 1.37 -0.12
C ALA A 114 -6.58 2.42 -0.43
N LEU A 115 -6.65 3.52 0.32
CA LEU A 115 -7.62 4.59 0.04
C LEU A 115 -7.27 5.37 -1.23
N LEU A 116 -5.99 5.47 -1.63
CA LEU A 116 -5.61 6.00 -2.96
C LEU A 116 -5.99 5.05 -4.07
N CYS A 117 -5.78 3.74 -3.88
CA CYS A 117 -6.27 2.73 -4.82
C CYS A 117 -7.81 2.82 -4.95
N GLY A 118 -8.51 3.02 -3.84
CA GLY A 118 -9.95 3.24 -3.80
C GLY A 118 -10.36 4.51 -4.55
N ALA A 119 -9.69 5.62 -4.29
CA ALA A 119 -9.95 6.90 -4.94
C ALA A 119 -9.66 6.88 -6.44
N ALA A 120 -8.71 6.04 -6.86
CA ALA A 120 -8.42 5.74 -8.27
C ALA A 120 -9.47 4.82 -8.92
N GLY A 121 -10.43 4.28 -8.16
CA GLY A 121 -11.50 3.40 -8.64
C GLY A 121 -11.10 1.92 -8.75
N LEU A 122 -9.94 1.53 -8.20
CA LEU A 122 -9.34 0.22 -8.40
C LEU A 122 -9.86 -0.85 -7.42
N LEU A 123 -10.63 -0.47 -6.40
CA LEU A 123 -11.14 -1.39 -5.38
C LEU A 123 -12.59 -1.85 -5.58
N ARG A 124 -13.24 -1.45 -6.67
CA ARG A 124 -14.65 -1.83 -6.93
C ARG A 124 -14.78 -3.35 -7.06
N GLY A 125 -15.59 -3.95 -6.19
CA GLY A 125 -15.84 -5.40 -6.14
C GLY A 125 -14.67 -6.21 -5.60
N LYS A 126 -13.65 -5.57 -5.01
CA LYS A 126 -12.46 -6.23 -4.46
C LYS A 126 -12.56 -6.42 -2.96
N LYS A 127 -11.96 -7.48 -2.44
CA LYS A 127 -11.63 -7.63 -1.03
C LYS A 127 -10.36 -6.83 -0.73
N ALA A 128 -10.38 -6.03 0.33
CA ALA A 128 -9.24 -5.20 0.71
C ALA A 128 -9.16 -5.02 2.23
N THR A 129 -7.96 -4.67 2.71
CA THR A 129 -7.71 -4.19 4.07
C THR A 129 -7.01 -2.83 4.00
N THR A 130 -6.92 -2.11 5.11
CA THR A 130 -6.24 -0.81 5.23
C THR A 130 -5.89 -0.57 6.70
N TYR A 131 -5.51 0.65 7.08
CA TYR A 131 -5.30 1.01 8.47
C TYR A 131 -6.60 0.92 9.28
N TRP A 132 -6.54 0.33 10.47
CA TRP A 132 -7.71 -0.08 11.25
C TRP A 132 -8.67 1.07 11.58
N THR A 133 -8.19 2.31 11.77
CA THR A 133 -9.08 3.44 12.08
C THR A 133 -9.93 3.88 10.89
N VAL A 134 -9.54 3.52 9.66
CA VAL A 134 -10.20 3.93 8.40
C VAL A 134 -10.73 2.75 7.59
N GLN A 135 -10.72 1.54 8.13
CA GLN A 135 -11.22 0.34 7.44
C GLN A 135 -12.70 0.46 7.02
N HIS A 136 -13.50 1.19 7.81
CA HIS A 136 -14.90 1.49 7.51
C HIS A 136 -15.10 2.35 6.25
N LEU A 137 -14.05 2.96 5.70
CA LEU A 137 -14.12 3.76 4.47
C LEU A 137 -14.02 2.92 3.19
N LEU A 138 -13.51 1.69 3.26
CA LEU A 138 -13.35 0.82 2.09
C LEU A 138 -14.64 0.59 1.29
N PRO A 139 -15.82 0.39 1.92
CA PRO A 139 -17.10 0.32 1.21
C PRO A 139 -17.44 1.54 0.36
N LEU A 140 -16.99 2.75 0.72
CA LEU A 140 -17.19 3.97 -0.08
C LEU A 140 -16.48 3.89 -1.44
N PHE A 141 -15.46 3.02 -1.56
CA PHE A 141 -14.75 2.73 -2.79
C PHE A 141 -15.21 1.43 -3.47
N GLY A 142 -16.33 0.85 -3.00
CA GLY A 142 -16.93 -0.36 -3.54
C GLY A 142 -16.17 -1.65 -3.16
N ALA A 143 -15.28 -1.56 -2.17
CA ALA A 143 -14.51 -2.69 -1.68
C ALA A 143 -15.24 -3.40 -0.54
N THR A 144 -15.02 -4.71 -0.41
CA THR A 144 -15.40 -5.47 0.78
C THR A 144 -14.25 -5.42 1.80
N PRO A 145 -14.43 -4.78 2.96
CA PRO A 145 -13.39 -4.73 3.99
C PRO A 145 -13.18 -6.11 4.61
N ILE A 146 -11.94 -6.56 4.67
CA ILE A 146 -11.53 -7.79 5.34
C ILE A 146 -10.59 -7.40 6.48
N ASP A 147 -10.93 -7.83 7.69
CA ASP A 147 -10.07 -7.66 8.86
C ASP A 147 -8.96 -8.71 8.84
N ALA A 148 -7.90 -8.39 8.13
CA ALA A 148 -6.70 -9.21 8.05
C ALA A 148 -5.47 -8.32 7.89
N ARG A 149 -4.33 -8.81 8.35
CA ARG A 149 -3.03 -8.13 8.23
C ARG A 149 -2.61 -7.93 6.78
N VAL A 150 -2.89 -8.92 5.93
CA VAL A 150 -2.68 -8.88 4.47
C VAL A 150 -3.88 -9.55 3.80
N VAL A 151 -4.37 -8.95 2.72
CA VAL A 151 -5.46 -9.45 1.89
C VAL A 151 -4.97 -9.53 0.46
N VAL A 152 -5.12 -10.70 -0.17
CA VAL A 152 -4.83 -10.94 -1.58
C VAL A 152 -6.13 -11.19 -2.32
N ASP A 153 -6.41 -10.40 -3.37
CA ASP A 153 -7.55 -10.55 -4.28
C ASP A 153 -7.08 -10.44 -5.74
N GLY A 154 -6.72 -11.59 -6.32
CA GLY A 154 -6.11 -11.64 -7.65
C GLY A 154 -4.73 -10.98 -7.65
N ASN A 155 -4.57 -9.91 -8.42
CA ASN A 155 -3.34 -9.12 -8.49
C ASN A 155 -3.28 -7.94 -7.50
N LEU A 156 -4.34 -7.72 -6.72
CA LEU A 156 -4.36 -6.72 -5.65
C LEU A 156 -3.87 -7.36 -4.35
N VAL A 157 -2.86 -6.75 -3.73
CA VAL A 157 -2.39 -7.11 -2.40
C VAL A 157 -2.50 -5.86 -1.51
N CYS A 158 -3.35 -5.93 -0.49
CA CYS A 158 -3.48 -4.87 0.50
C CYS A 158 -2.89 -5.35 1.83
N ALA A 159 -1.96 -4.62 2.40
CA ALA A 159 -1.51 -4.79 3.78
C ALA A 159 -2.18 -3.74 4.67
N GLY A 160 -2.48 -4.12 5.92
CA GLY A 160 -3.07 -3.25 6.94
C GLY A 160 -2.10 -2.15 7.41
N GLY A 161 -2.01 -1.92 8.72
CA GLY A 161 -1.18 -0.84 9.26
C GLY A 161 0.33 -1.09 9.22
N VAL A 162 1.07 -0.12 8.69
CA VAL A 162 2.49 0.12 9.00
C VAL A 162 3.38 -1.08 8.68
N THR A 163 3.79 -1.82 9.71
CA THR A 163 4.73 -2.96 9.56
C THR A 163 4.14 -4.14 8.80
N SER A 164 2.83 -4.20 8.59
CA SER A 164 2.21 -5.22 7.72
C SER A 164 2.72 -5.15 6.28
N GLY A 165 3.30 -4.01 5.86
CA GLY A 165 3.96 -3.90 4.57
C GLY A 165 5.05 -4.94 4.34
N ILE A 166 5.79 -5.33 5.39
CA ILE A 166 6.85 -6.35 5.29
C ILE A 166 6.22 -7.72 4.96
N ASP A 167 5.18 -8.12 5.70
CA ASP A 167 4.47 -9.38 5.46
C ASP A 167 3.81 -9.42 4.08
N GLY A 168 3.19 -8.32 3.68
CA GLY A 168 2.59 -8.19 2.35
C GLY A 168 3.63 -8.30 1.24
N ALA A 169 4.79 -7.66 1.41
CA ALA A 169 5.87 -7.73 0.43
C ALA A 169 6.49 -9.14 0.34
N LEU A 170 6.57 -9.89 1.44
CA LEU A 170 7.00 -11.30 1.41
C LEU A 170 5.99 -12.17 0.64
N GLN A 171 4.68 -11.93 0.79
CA GLN A 171 3.67 -12.59 -0.04
C GLN A 171 3.82 -12.22 -1.52
N VAL A 172 4.06 -10.94 -1.84
CA VAL A 172 4.33 -10.50 -3.22
C VAL A 172 5.59 -11.17 -3.78
N ALA A 173 6.67 -11.29 -3.00
CA ALA A 173 7.87 -12.02 -3.40
C ALA A 173 7.55 -13.48 -3.73
N ALA A 174 6.75 -14.15 -2.89
CA ALA A 174 6.30 -15.52 -3.14
C ALA A 174 5.44 -15.64 -4.41
N MET A 175 4.55 -14.68 -4.66
CA MET A 175 3.72 -14.64 -5.88
C MET A 175 4.56 -14.46 -7.15
N LEU A 176 5.66 -13.70 -7.09
CA LEU A 176 6.50 -13.37 -8.25
C LEU A 176 7.62 -14.39 -8.51
N ARG A 177 8.15 -15.02 -7.46
CA ARG A 177 9.37 -15.87 -7.53
C ARG A 177 9.24 -17.22 -6.84
N GLY A 178 8.10 -17.51 -6.23
CA GLY A 178 7.87 -18.76 -5.50
C GLY A 178 8.25 -18.67 -4.02
N GLN A 179 7.72 -19.62 -3.26
CA GLN A 179 7.83 -19.67 -1.80
C GLN A 179 9.28 -19.75 -1.32
N GLU A 180 10.12 -20.57 -1.95
CA GLU A 180 11.53 -20.74 -1.54
C GLU A 180 12.31 -19.43 -1.54
N VAL A 181 12.07 -18.56 -2.53
CA VAL A 181 12.71 -17.23 -2.60
C VAL A 181 12.20 -16.33 -1.48
N ALA A 182 10.90 -16.34 -1.20
CA ALA A 182 10.34 -15.53 -0.11
C ALA A 182 10.87 -15.98 1.26
N GLU A 183 10.97 -17.28 1.51
CA GLU A 183 11.55 -17.85 2.74
C GLU A 183 13.04 -17.51 2.88
N ALA A 184 13.80 -17.55 1.78
CA ALA A 184 15.20 -17.13 1.77
C ALA A 184 15.34 -15.63 2.09
N ILE A 185 14.49 -14.77 1.53
CA ILE A 185 14.47 -13.34 1.86
C ILE A 185 14.12 -13.12 3.34
N GLN A 186 13.09 -13.81 3.83
CA GLN A 186 12.68 -13.74 5.23
C GLN A 186 13.83 -14.12 6.17
N LEU A 187 14.54 -15.21 5.87
CA LEU A 187 15.70 -15.66 6.64
C LEU A 187 16.87 -14.68 6.55
N ALA A 188 17.17 -14.14 5.36
CA ALA A 188 18.25 -13.18 5.15
C ALA A 188 18.03 -11.86 5.91
N MET A 189 16.76 -11.46 6.07
CA MET A 189 16.37 -10.31 6.89
C MET A 189 16.30 -10.66 8.39
N GLN A 190 16.41 -11.94 8.74
CA GLN A 190 16.10 -12.47 10.07
C GLN A 190 14.73 -11.98 10.56
N TYR A 191 13.74 -11.97 9.65
CA TYR A 191 12.40 -11.50 9.96
C TYR A 191 11.62 -12.55 10.77
N ALA A 192 11.96 -12.58 12.06
CA ALA A 192 11.35 -13.38 13.11
C ALA A 192 10.95 -12.43 14.26
N PRO A 193 9.87 -11.65 14.11
CA PRO A 193 9.53 -10.60 15.06
C PRO A 193 9.11 -11.18 16.42
N GLU A 194 9.63 -10.59 17.51
CA GLU A 194 9.25 -10.89 18.89
C GLU A 194 8.74 -9.60 19.57
N PRO A 195 7.50 -9.15 19.29
CA PRO A 195 6.98 -7.92 19.88
C PRO A 195 6.92 -7.99 21.41
N PRO A 196 7.40 -6.98 22.15
CA PRO A 196 7.41 -6.99 23.61
C PRO A 196 6.01 -6.77 24.24
N PHE A 197 5.00 -6.43 23.43
CA PHE A 197 3.63 -6.18 23.87
C PHE A 197 2.61 -6.75 22.87
N ASP A 198 1.46 -7.22 23.36
CA ASP A 198 0.34 -7.70 22.55
C ASP A 198 -0.70 -6.59 22.28
N ALA A 199 -0.25 -5.47 21.72
CA ALA A 199 -1.09 -4.28 21.48
C ALA A 199 -1.14 -3.85 20.00
N GLY A 200 -0.73 -4.74 19.09
CA GLY A 200 -0.65 -4.46 17.65
C GLY A 200 -1.99 -4.53 16.89
N ALA A 201 -3.07 -4.95 17.54
CA ALA A 201 -4.41 -5.05 16.96
C ALA A 201 -5.47 -4.53 17.95
N PRO A 202 -6.52 -3.84 17.48
CA PRO A 202 -7.48 -3.15 18.35
C PRO A 202 -8.32 -4.09 19.22
N ASP A 203 -8.47 -5.35 18.83
CA ASP A 203 -9.16 -6.41 19.57
C ASP A 203 -8.31 -7.03 20.70
N ARG A 204 -6.97 -6.87 20.65
CA ARG A 204 -6.02 -7.36 21.66
C ARG A 204 -5.45 -6.26 22.54
N ALA A 205 -5.37 -5.03 22.03
CA ALA A 205 -4.81 -3.90 22.75
C ALA A 205 -5.66 -3.47 23.95
N PRO A 206 -5.05 -2.90 25.02
CA PRO A 206 -5.81 -2.28 26.10
C PRO A 206 -6.75 -1.18 25.58
N ALA A 207 -7.98 -1.12 26.09
CA ALA A 207 -8.98 -0.14 25.65
C ALA A 207 -8.47 1.32 25.70
N ALA A 208 -7.71 1.67 26.72
CA ALA A 208 -7.11 3.01 26.83
C ALA A 208 -6.11 3.32 25.70
N ALA A 209 -5.35 2.33 25.23
CA ALA A 209 -4.44 2.50 24.10
C ALA A 209 -5.23 2.68 22.79
N VAL A 210 -6.29 1.91 22.59
CA VAL A 210 -7.21 2.05 21.45
C VAL A 210 -7.81 3.46 21.41
N GLU A 211 -8.35 3.94 22.53
CA GLU A 211 -8.94 5.28 22.63
C GLU A 211 -7.93 6.40 22.43
N THR A 212 -6.70 6.22 22.90
CA THR A 212 -5.60 7.17 22.65
C THR A 212 -5.36 7.34 21.15
N VAL A 213 -5.25 6.25 20.40
CA VAL A 213 -5.00 6.31 18.95
C VAL A 213 -6.23 6.83 18.19
N ARG A 214 -7.45 6.41 18.58
CA ARG A 214 -8.70 6.96 18.00
C ARG A 214 -8.76 8.47 18.17
N THR A 215 -8.48 8.96 19.37
CA THR A 215 -8.50 10.40 19.67
C THR A 215 -7.44 11.14 18.86
N ALA A 216 -6.20 10.63 18.81
CA ALA A 216 -5.10 11.25 18.08
C ALA A 216 -5.37 11.33 16.56
N THR A 217 -6.09 10.35 16.00
CA THR A 217 -6.36 10.26 14.55
C THR A 217 -7.74 10.76 14.13
N ALA A 218 -8.60 11.17 15.09
CA ALA A 218 -10.01 11.50 14.83
C ALA A 218 -10.18 12.59 13.76
N ALA A 219 -9.45 13.70 13.89
CA ALA A 219 -9.58 14.84 12.98
C ALA A 219 -9.16 14.47 11.54
N LEU A 220 -8.09 13.67 11.38
CA LEU A 220 -7.65 13.21 10.07
C LEU A 220 -8.61 12.16 9.49
N THR A 221 -9.14 11.27 10.34
CA THR A 221 -10.15 10.27 9.95
C THR A 221 -11.41 10.94 9.41
N ALA A 222 -11.90 11.98 10.08
CA ALA A 222 -13.06 12.75 9.63
C ALA A 222 -12.82 13.40 8.25
N ARG A 223 -11.64 13.99 8.01
CA ARG A 223 -11.30 14.56 6.68
C ARG A 223 -11.22 13.48 5.60
N ARG A 224 -10.62 12.32 5.92
CA ARG A 224 -10.58 11.17 5.00
C ARG A 224 -11.97 10.70 4.64
N GLU A 225 -12.90 10.67 5.59
CA GLU A 225 -14.29 10.29 5.33
C GLU A 225 -15.00 11.29 4.40
N GLU A 226 -14.87 12.59 4.67
CA GLU A 226 -15.42 13.65 3.82
C GLU A 226 -14.91 13.50 2.37
N THR A 227 -13.60 13.35 2.21
CA THR A 227 -12.96 13.16 0.91
C THR A 227 -13.41 11.84 0.26
N ALA A 228 -13.51 10.74 1.01
CA ALA A 228 -13.97 9.46 0.49
C ALA A 228 -15.41 9.54 -0.03
N ARG A 229 -16.32 10.22 0.68
CA ARG A 229 -17.72 10.44 0.24
C ARG A 229 -17.78 11.27 -1.04
N MET A 230 -16.97 12.32 -1.13
CA MET A 230 -16.84 13.13 -2.37
C MET A 230 -16.37 12.26 -3.54
N VAL A 231 -15.32 11.47 -3.35
CA VAL A 231 -14.76 10.60 -4.39
C VAL A 231 -15.73 9.48 -4.78
N ALA A 232 -16.43 8.87 -3.82
CA ALA A 232 -17.46 7.87 -4.08
C ALA A 232 -18.55 8.40 -5.03
N LYS A 233 -19.02 9.63 -4.80
CA LYS A 233 -19.97 10.33 -5.67
C LYS A 233 -19.40 10.52 -7.08
N ARG A 234 -18.15 10.97 -7.20
CA ARG A 234 -17.46 11.12 -8.50
C ARG A 234 -17.33 9.79 -9.25
N LEU A 235 -17.07 8.69 -8.55
CA LEU A 235 -16.95 7.35 -9.13
C LEU A 235 -18.31 6.70 -9.43
N GLY A 236 -19.42 7.31 -9.02
CA GLY A 236 -20.76 6.75 -9.19
C GLY A 236 -21.01 5.50 -8.35
N ILE A 237 -20.37 5.40 -7.18
CA ILE A 237 -20.58 4.29 -6.23
C ILE A 237 -21.81 4.65 -5.38
N ALA A 238 -22.83 3.81 -5.39
CA ALA A 238 -24.03 4.03 -4.58
C ALA A 238 -23.66 3.97 -3.10
N THR A 239 -23.80 5.08 -2.38
CA THR A 239 -23.50 5.20 -0.95
C THR A 239 -24.66 4.73 -0.05
N ALA A 240 -25.71 4.16 -0.63
CA ALA A 240 -27.03 3.97 -0.02
C ALA A 240 -27.11 2.94 1.13
N CYS A 241 -26.00 2.39 1.61
CA CYS A 241 -25.98 1.40 2.70
C CYS A 241 -25.03 1.79 3.86
N LEU A 242 -24.64 3.06 3.99
CA LEU A 242 -23.65 3.51 5.00
C LEU A 242 -24.19 4.60 5.92
N GLU A 243 -25.51 4.70 6.08
CA GLU A 243 -26.18 5.51 7.10
C GLU A 243 -26.62 4.64 8.29
#